data_AF-A0A2X1LRY1-F1
#
_entry.id   AF-A0A2X1LRY1-F1
#
_cell.length_a   1.000
_cell.length_b   1.000
_cell.length_c   1.000
_cell.angle_alpha   90.00
_cell.angle_beta   90.00
_cell.angle_gamma   90.00
#
_symmetry.space_group_name_H-M   'P 1'
#
loop_
_entity.id
_entity.type
_entity.pdbx_description
1 polymer ?
#
loop_
_entity_poly.entity_id
_entity_poly.type
_entity_poly.pdbx_seq_one_letter_code
_entity_poly.pdbx_strand_id
1 'polypeptide(L)'
;MAHKTGLALLLLISVKHHAYDVGSFLDNYGIAVRTGHHCAMPLMAYYNVPAMCRASLAMYNTHEEVDRLVTGLQRIHRLLG
;
A
#
# COMPACT_ATOMS: atom_id res chain seq x y z
N MET A 1 -3.36 10.78 -11.71
CA MET A 1 -4.07 11.54 -10.65
C MET A 1 -5.23 10.72 -10.11
N ALA A 2 -5.00 9.83 -9.13
CA ALA A 2 -6.07 9.12 -8.42
C ALA A 2 -6.28 9.78 -7.05
N HIS A 3 -6.90 10.96 -7.05
CA HIS A 3 -7.23 11.68 -5.82
C HIS A 3 -8.63 11.30 -5.35
N LYS A 4 -8.73 10.10 -4.81
CA LYS A 4 -9.88 9.61 -4.07
C LYS A 4 -9.55 9.76 -2.59
N THR A 5 -9.86 10.93 -2.02
CA THR A 5 -9.76 11.24 -0.58
C THR A 5 -11.09 10.98 0.12
N GLY A 6 -11.13 9.93 0.94
CA GLY A 6 -12.23 9.56 1.83
C GLY A 6 -11.68 8.41 2.65
N LEU A 7 -11.40 8.61 3.93
CA LEU A 7 -10.69 7.61 4.73
C LEU A 7 -11.73 6.75 5.46
N ALA A 8 -11.89 5.49 5.07
CA ALA A 8 -12.82 4.54 5.68
C ALA A 8 -12.11 3.25 6.18
N LEU A 9 -10.94 2.88 5.64
CA LEU A 9 -10.14 1.76 6.17
C LEU A 9 -8.64 1.92 5.86
N LEU A 10 -7.79 1.64 6.85
CA LEU A 10 -6.33 1.74 6.77
C LEU A 10 -5.69 0.35 6.83
N LEU A 11 -5.08 -0.10 5.74
CA LEU A 11 -4.31 -1.35 5.73
C LEU A 11 -2.81 -1.02 5.70
N LEU A 12 -2.09 -1.41 6.76
CA LEU A 12 -0.63 -1.34 6.84
C LEU A 12 -0.06 -2.68 6.37
N ILE A 13 0.71 -2.64 5.29
CA ILE A 13 1.32 -3.84 4.72
C ILE A 13 2.81 -3.78 5.07
N SER A 14 3.23 -4.66 5.98
CA SER A 14 4.64 -4.82 6.33
C SER A 14 5.31 -5.72 5.30
N VAL A 15 5.95 -5.09 4.30
CA VAL A 15 6.69 -5.79 3.25
C VAL A 15 8.14 -5.97 3.65
N LYS A 16 8.66 -7.20 3.53
CA LYS A 16 10.09 -7.51 3.70
C LYS A 16 10.98 -6.86 2.64
N HIS A 17 10.38 -6.48 1.51
CA HIS A 17 11.03 -5.81 0.39
C HIS A 17 10.86 -4.29 0.47
N HIS A 18 11.70 -3.55 -0.26
CA HIS A 18 11.67 -2.10 -0.25
C HIS A 18 10.27 -1.60 -0.59
N ALA A 19 9.63 -0.89 0.35
CA ALA A 19 8.24 -0.46 0.22
C ALA A 19 8.00 0.36 -1.06
N TYR A 20 9.02 1.08 -1.52
CA TYR A 20 8.98 1.86 -2.75
C TYR A 20 8.72 1.01 -4.00
N ASP A 21 9.38 -0.14 -4.14
CA ASP A 21 9.22 -1.02 -5.31
C ASP A 21 7.79 -1.54 -5.39
N VAL A 22 7.25 -2.00 -4.26
CA VAL A 22 5.86 -2.46 -4.15
C VAL A 22 4.89 -1.35 -4.54
N GLY A 23 5.15 -0.11 -4.12
CA GLY A 23 4.36 1.05 -4.53
C GLY A 23 4.40 1.30 -6.02
N SER A 24 5.59 1.23 -6.63
CA SER A 24 5.77 1.43 -8.08
C SER A 24 5.08 0.33 -8.90
N PHE A 25 5.13 -0.93 -8.47
CA PHE A 25 4.41 -2.02 -9.14
C PHE A 25 2.89 -1.84 -9.04
N LEU A 26 2.37 -1.47 -7.85
CA LEU A 26 0.94 -1.24 -7.66
C LEU A 26 0.45 -0.05 -8.49
N ASP A 27 1.25 1.01 -8.61
CA ASP A 27 0.94 2.16 -9.47
C ASP A 27 0.82 1.74 -10.94
N ASN A 28 1.72 0.86 -11.42
CA ASN A 28 1.63 0.28 -12.76
C ASN A 28 0.35 -0.56 -12.98
N TYR A 29 -0.18 -1.18 -11.93
CA TYR A 29 -1.46 -1.89 -11.97
C TYR A 29 -2.69 -0.97 -11.84
N GLY A 30 -2.47 0.35 -11.82
CA GLY A 30 -3.50 1.37 -11.67
C GLY A 30 -4.05 1.46 -10.25
N ILE A 31 -3.30 1.00 -9.26
CA ILE A 31 -3.70 0.99 -7.85
C ILE A 31 -2.83 2.01 -7.10
N ALA A 32 -3.43 3.14 -6.73
CA ALA A 32 -2.72 4.19 -6.01
C ALA A 32 -2.55 3.82 -4.53
N VAL A 33 -1.29 3.61 -4.12
CA VAL A 33 -0.90 3.41 -2.72
C VAL A 33 0.13 4.47 -2.31
N ARG A 34 0.24 4.75 -1.01
CA ARG A 34 1.33 5.57 -0.48
C ARG A 34 2.38 4.69 0.15
N THR A 35 3.65 5.03 -0.05
CA THR A 35 4.79 4.32 0.53
C THR A 35 5.71 5.32 1.25
N GLY A 36 6.37 4.86 2.32
CA GLY A 36 7.28 5.69 3.11
C GLY A 36 6.93 5.72 4.60
N HIS A 37 7.36 6.78 5.28
CA HIS A 37 7.17 6.94 6.72
C HIS A 37 5.84 7.59 7.11
N HIS A 38 5.03 8.06 6.14
CA HIS A 38 3.69 8.65 6.37
C HIS A 38 3.66 9.77 7.43
N CYS A 39 4.73 10.55 7.55
CA CYS A 39 4.94 11.54 8.62
C CYS A 39 4.86 10.97 10.05
N ALA A 40 5.00 9.65 10.21
CA ALA A 40 4.93 8.91 11.47
C ALA A 40 6.25 8.18 11.77
N MET A 41 7.38 8.89 11.64
CA MET A 41 8.72 8.34 11.88
C MET A 41 8.89 7.68 13.27
N PRO A 42 8.32 8.21 14.38
CA PRO A 42 8.40 7.54 15.68
C PRO A 42 7.70 6.18 15.69
N LEU A 43 6.60 6.02 14.94
CA LEU A 43 5.88 4.76 14.82
C LEU A 43 6.67 3.75 13.99
N MET A 44 7.32 4.20 12.92
CA MET A 44 8.23 3.37 12.13
C MET A 44 9.39 2.82 12.97
N ALA A 45 9.95 3.66 13.86
CA ALA A 45 10.98 3.26 14.81
C ALA A 45 10.47 2.23 15.83
N TYR A 46 9.24 2.37 16.35
CA TYR A 46 8.63 1.39 17.24
C TYR A 46 8.46 0.01 16.58
N TYR A 47 8.03 -0.02 15.31
CA TYR A 47 7.91 -1.26 14.53
C TYR A 47 9.23 -1.73 13.90
N ASN A 48 10.32 -0.98 14.10
CA ASN A 48 11.65 -1.25 13.55
C ASN A 48 11.65 -1.49 12.03
N VAL A 49 10.84 -0.73 11.29
CA VAL A 49 10.74 -0.78 9.83
C VAL A 49 11.11 0.58 9.22
N PRO A 50 11.86 0.62 8.10
CA PRO A 50 12.27 1.90 7.51
C PRO A 50 11.14 2.62 6.76
N ALA A 51 10.17 1.85 6.22
CA ALA A 51 9.03 2.38 5.48
C ALA A 51 7.88 1.35 5.47
N MET A 52 6.65 1.83 5.30
CA MET A 52 5.47 0.97 5.13
C MET A 52 4.66 1.34 3.90
N CYS A 53 3.96 0.37 3.33
CA CYS A 53 2.95 0.58 2.30
C CYS A 53 1.57 0.79 2.94
N ARG A 54 0.84 1.78 2.45
CA ARG A 54 -0.47 2.18 2.97
C ARG A 54 -1.50 2.23 1.85
N ALA A 55 -2.51 1.37 1.95
CA ALA A 55 -3.73 1.48 1.16
C ALA A 55 -4.83 2.14 2.00
N SER A 56 -5.44 3.19 1.47
CA SER A 56 -6.55 3.88 2.10
C SER A 56 -7.81 3.59 1.30
N LEU A 57 -8.77 2.89 1.92
CA LEU A 57 -10.06 2.61 1.32
C LEU A 57 -11.08 3.64 1.76
N ALA A 58 -11.97 4.03 0.86
CA ALA A 58 -12.99 5.05 1.06
C ALA A 58 -14.41 4.50 0.90
N MET A 59 -15.41 5.30 1.25
CA MET A 59 -16.83 4.92 1.08
C MET A 59 -17.23 4.66 -0.39
N TYR A 60 -16.55 5.29 -1.35
CA TYR A 60 -16.81 5.09 -2.79
C TYR A 60 -15.96 3.98 -3.41
N ASN A 61 -15.19 3.24 -2.62
CA ASN A 61 -14.43 2.13 -3.14
C ASN A 61 -15.29 0.87 -3.24
N THR A 62 -14.98 0.02 -4.22
CA THR A 62 -15.69 -1.23 -4.45
C THR A 62 -14.91 -2.44 -3.96
N HIS A 63 -15.59 -3.56 -3.75
CA HIS A 63 -14.93 -4.82 -3.41
C HIS A 63 -13.96 -5.26 -4.52
N GLU A 64 -14.30 -4.98 -5.78
CA GLU A 64 -13.44 -5.27 -6.92
C GLU A 64 -12.09 -4.50 -6.86
N GLU A 65 -12.09 -3.25 -6.41
CA GLU A 65 -10.84 -2.50 -6.19
C GLU A 65 -9.98 -3.15 -5.09
N VAL A 66 -10.62 -3.73 -4.06
CA VAL A 66 -9.92 -4.50 -3.01
C VAL A 66 -9.36 -5.81 -3.57
N ASP A 67 -10.13 -6.54 -4.37
CA ASP A 67 -9.66 -7.78 -5.00
C ASP A 67 -8.47 -7.54 -5.93
N ARG A 68 -8.49 -6.43 -6.67
CA ARG A 68 -7.35 -5.99 -7.48
C ARG A 68 -6.11 -5.68 -6.64
N LEU A 69 -6.27 -5.00 -5.51
CA LEU A 69 -5.18 -4.75 -4.55
C LEU A 69 -4.57 -6.06 -4.05
N VAL A 70 -5.40 -7.00 -3.60
CA VAL A 70 -4.94 -8.31 -3.08
C VAL A 70 -4.22 -9.10 -4.17
N THR A 71 -4.81 -9.19 -5.35
CA THR A 71 -4.21 -9.92 -6.49
C THR A 71 -2.88 -9.29 -6.91
N GLY A 72 -2.79 -7.96 -6.92
CA GLY A 72 -1.56 -7.23 -7.19
C GLY A 72 -0.46 -7.55 -6.18
N LEU A 73 -0.79 -7.54 -4.88
CA LEU A 73 0.16 -7.89 -3.82
C LEU A 73 0.65 -9.34 -3.91
N GLN A 74 -0.25 -10.30 -4.18
CA GLN A 74 0.13 -11.70 -4.39
C GLN A 74 1.08 -11.86 -5.57
N ARG A 75 0.86 -11.12 -6.66
CA ARG A 75 1.73 -11.14 -7.84
C ARG A 75 3.11 -10.57 -7.53
N ILE A 76 3.17 -9.45 -6.82
CA ILE A 76 4.43 -8.83 -6.38
C ILE A 76 5.19 -9.77 -5.44
N HIS A 77 4.50 -10.43 -4.51
CA HIS A 77 5.12 -11.40 -3.63
C HIS A 77 5.73 -12.59 -4.39
N ARG A 78 5.10 -13.05 -5.48
CA ARG A 78 5.64 -14.11 -6.35
C ARG A 78 6.80 -13.66 -7.23
N LEU A 79 6.86 -12.37 -7.59
CA LEU A 79 7.93 -11.83 -8.43
C LEU A 79 9.19 -11.48 -7.63
N LEU A 80 9.02 -11.05 -6.38
CA LEU A 80 10.10 -10.61 -5.50
C LEU A 80 10.52 -11.66 -4.44
N GLY A 81 9.73 -12.73 -4.26
CA GLY A 81 10.02 -13.86 -3.38
C GLY A 81 10.52 -15.05 -4.16
#